data_AF-A0A965FZU3-F1
#
_entry.id   AF-A0A965FZU3-F1
#
_cell.length_a   1.000
_cell.length_b   1.000
_cell.length_c   1.000
_cell.angle_alpha   90.00
_cell.angle_beta   90.00
_cell.angle_gamma   90.00
#
_symmetry.space_group_name_H-M   'P 1'
#
loop_
_entity.id
_entity.type
_entity.pdbx_description
1 polymer ?
#
loop_
_entity_poly.entity_id
_entity_poly.type
_entity_poly.pdbx_seq_one_letter_code
_entity_poly.pdbx_strand_id
1 'polypeptide(L)'
;MKTFGRTYWFTWAFLVLAAALTGVASLKDAFFGGLVAAMFSTALTRVYARSGLSFAPLIGAAAGAVWVLLMLLKSKWWGYAEDYEQASWTLGVDISVHAAGFAGAGLMTALLSRWSLGRSALAGLALAAAMTAIPYGFIASVDHRVAGPVEVVLLVSTEVPSDQGPYRAPGAVVAQLSPEEIKELKQNLLVVSGPGGDEVIDEQGRRYWPLWRRRLIYPGNPGGPVRTAIVLLPPDVMSRESWAIPVSLSPSGVQVASLGSGQKVSTMNKSVSQAVTLKIATEIKHEGENVTVSAISLEVSRSSPVGSFYSPVAARSFPAAFARAPMMASPVIKKDLLRRPSFDTPTEAIK
;
A
#
# COMPACT_ATOMS: atom_id res chain seq x y z
N MET A 1 -44.67 21.20 8.07
CA MET A 1 -43.28 21.54 8.48
C MET A 1 -42.77 22.69 7.62
N LYS A 2 -42.45 23.83 8.25
CA LYS A 2 -41.84 25.01 7.60
C LYS A 2 -40.52 24.57 6.93
N THR A 3 -40.19 25.13 5.77
CA THR A 3 -39.11 24.78 4.83
C THR A 3 -37.81 24.27 5.48
N PHE A 4 -37.45 24.85 6.62
CA PHE A 4 -36.34 24.44 7.50
C PHE A 4 -36.27 22.94 7.82
N GLY A 5 -37.38 22.32 8.21
CA GLY A 5 -37.38 20.89 8.55
C GLY A 5 -37.14 19.99 7.34
N ARG A 6 -37.46 20.46 6.12
CA ARG A 6 -37.28 19.67 4.89
C ARG A 6 -35.83 19.67 4.43
N THR A 7 -35.16 20.83 4.48
CA THR A 7 -33.73 20.92 4.17
C THR A 7 -32.89 20.16 5.19
N TYR A 8 -33.26 20.21 6.47
CA TYR A 8 -32.68 19.38 7.54
C TYR A 8 -32.75 17.88 7.22
N TRP A 9 -33.95 17.33 7.06
CA TRP A 9 -34.13 15.89 6.84
C TRP A 9 -33.53 15.41 5.51
N PHE A 10 -33.49 16.28 4.50
CA PHE A 10 -32.89 15.95 3.21
C PHE A 10 -31.36 15.91 3.25
N THR A 11 -30.70 16.93 3.83
CA THR A 11 -29.24 16.92 4.00
C THR A 11 -28.82 15.75 4.90
N TRP A 12 -29.59 15.47 5.95
CA TRP A 12 -29.34 14.32 6.83
C TRP A 12 -29.48 12.99 6.08
N ALA A 13 -30.59 12.76 5.39
CA ALA A 13 -30.84 11.52 4.66
C ALA A 13 -29.79 11.30 3.55
N PHE A 14 -29.39 12.35 2.84
CA PHE A 14 -28.37 12.26 1.81
C PHE A 14 -26.98 11.93 2.38
N LEU A 15 -26.58 12.55 3.48
CA LEU A 15 -25.27 12.27 4.10
C LEU A 15 -25.21 10.85 4.68
N VAL A 16 -26.29 10.35 5.27
CA VAL A 16 -26.39 8.96 5.70
C VAL A 16 -26.33 8.00 4.50
N LEU A 17 -27.02 8.30 3.41
CA LEU A 17 -26.98 7.48 2.18
C LEU A 17 -25.58 7.50 1.55
N ALA A 18 -24.92 8.65 1.48
CA ALA A 18 -23.58 8.82 0.94
C ALA A 18 -22.55 8.07 1.79
N ALA A 19 -22.63 8.14 3.12
CA ALA A 19 -21.76 7.38 4.01
C ALA A 19 -21.96 5.86 3.87
N ALA A 20 -23.22 5.39 3.77
CA ALA A 20 -23.54 3.98 3.57
C ALA A 20 -23.05 3.44 2.22
N LEU A 21 -23.08 4.26 1.17
CA LEU A 21 -22.67 3.86 -0.19
C LEU A 21 -21.16 3.97 -0.43
N THR A 22 -20.45 4.81 0.32
CA THR A 22 -19.01 5.04 0.13
C THR A 22 -18.13 4.25 1.09
N GLY A 23 -18.66 3.79 2.22
CA GLY A 23 -17.90 3.01 3.22
C GLY A 23 -16.80 3.81 3.94
N VAL A 24 -16.78 5.14 3.78
CA VAL A 24 -15.72 6.04 4.26
C VAL A 24 -15.84 6.36 5.76
N ALA A 25 -17.02 6.14 6.37
CA ALA A 25 -17.27 6.46 7.78
C ALA A 25 -18.12 5.41 8.49
N SER A 26 -17.93 5.25 9.81
CA SER A 26 -18.83 4.44 10.63
C SER A 26 -20.24 5.04 10.63
N LEU A 27 -21.28 4.21 10.73
CA LEU A 27 -22.67 4.67 10.73
C LEU A 27 -22.94 5.68 11.87
N LYS A 28 -22.22 5.54 12.99
CA LYS A 28 -22.28 6.44 14.15
C LYS A 28 -21.69 7.82 13.82
N ASP A 29 -20.53 7.87 13.18
CA ASP A 29 -19.89 9.13 12.80
C ASP A 29 -20.64 9.83 11.69
N ALA A 30 -21.18 9.06 10.73
CA ALA A 30 -22.08 9.55 9.69
C ALA A 30 -23.38 10.12 10.28
N PHE A 31 -23.92 9.51 11.34
CA PHE A 31 -25.14 9.97 12.01
C PHE A 31 -24.92 11.33 12.70
N PHE A 32 -23.87 11.48 13.51
CA PHE A 32 -23.60 12.74 14.23
C PHE A 32 -23.08 13.84 13.30
N GLY A 33 -22.18 13.51 12.36
CA GLY A 33 -21.73 14.43 11.33
C GLY A 33 -22.89 14.92 10.46
N GLY A 34 -23.78 14.00 10.07
CA GLY A 34 -24.99 14.30 9.29
C GLY A 34 -25.97 15.20 10.04
N LEU A 35 -26.14 15.03 11.36
CA LEU A 35 -27.04 15.84 12.17
C LEU A 35 -26.58 17.30 12.27
N VAL A 36 -25.29 17.53 12.51
CA VAL A 36 -24.76 18.91 12.62
C VAL A 36 -24.67 19.57 11.24
N ALA A 37 -24.28 18.82 10.20
CA ALA A 37 -24.31 19.30 8.82
C ALA A 37 -25.73 19.70 8.38
N ALA A 38 -26.75 18.94 8.78
CA ALA A 38 -28.14 19.27 8.54
C ALA A 38 -28.57 20.55 9.26
N MET A 39 -28.12 20.79 10.50
CA MET A 39 -28.37 22.07 11.18
C MET A 39 -27.70 23.25 10.46
N PHE A 40 -26.47 23.07 9.99
CA PHE A 40 -25.73 24.09 9.24
C PHE A 40 -26.42 24.42 7.90
N SER A 41 -26.87 23.39 7.17
CA SER A 41 -27.68 23.53 5.95
C SER A 41 -29.03 24.21 6.21
N THR A 42 -29.64 23.95 7.38
CA THR A 42 -30.87 24.59 7.82
C THR A 42 -30.67 26.08 8.07
N ALA A 43 -29.56 26.48 8.68
CA ALA A 43 -29.21 27.88 8.89
C ALA A 43 -29.05 28.63 7.54
N LEU A 44 -28.54 27.95 6.51
CA LEU A 44 -28.33 28.50 5.18
C LEU A 44 -29.59 28.50 4.29
N THR A 45 -30.69 27.88 4.73
CA THR A 45 -31.92 27.73 3.92
C THR A 45 -32.47 29.07 3.41
N ARG A 46 -32.43 30.13 4.23
CA ARG A 46 -32.87 31.48 3.80
C ARG A 46 -31.93 32.08 2.76
N VAL A 47 -30.63 31.83 2.89
CA VAL A 47 -29.61 32.30 1.95
C VAL A 47 -29.81 31.58 0.62
N TYR A 48 -29.93 30.26 0.61
CA TYR A 48 -30.21 29.48 -0.61
C TYR A 48 -31.46 29.95 -1.35
N ALA A 49 -32.57 30.17 -0.62
CA ALA A 49 -33.80 30.64 -1.21
C ALA A 49 -33.67 32.04 -1.85
N ARG A 50 -32.87 32.94 -1.25
CA ARG A 50 -32.65 34.30 -1.76
C ARG A 50 -31.65 34.35 -2.91
N SER A 51 -30.62 33.52 -2.86
CA SER A 51 -29.54 33.48 -3.87
C SER A 51 -29.97 32.86 -5.20
N GLY A 52 -31.10 32.14 -5.21
CA GLY A 52 -31.67 31.56 -6.42
C GLY A 52 -30.84 30.42 -7.01
N LEU A 53 -31.30 29.90 -8.15
CA LEU A 53 -30.77 28.67 -8.76
C LEU A 53 -29.29 28.75 -9.15
N SER A 54 -28.81 29.94 -9.53
CA SER A 54 -27.45 30.14 -10.01
C SER A 54 -26.40 30.08 -8.90
N PHE A 55 -26.73 30.54 -7.69
CA PHE A 55 -25.76 30.71 -6.61
C PHE A 55 -26.01 29.80 -5.41
N ALA A 56 -27.24 29.32 -5.19
CA ALA A 56 -27.54 28.44 -4.06
C ALA A 56 -26.69 27.15 -4.06
N PRO A 57 -26.45 26.47 -5.20
CA PRO A 57 -25.57 25.30 -5.23
C PRO A 57 -24.10 25.64 -4.91
N LEU A 58 -23.61 26.80 -5.38
CA LEU A 58 -22.24 27.26 -5.12
C LEU A 58 -22.02 27.59 -3.65
N ILE A 59 -22.97 28.29 -3.03
CA ILE A 59 -22.94 28.60 -1.58
C ILE A 59 -23.00 27.29 -0.78
N GLY A 60 -23.82 26.33 -1.22
CA GLY A 60 -23.85 25.00 -0.64
C GLY A 60 -22.49 24.30 -0.72
N ALA A 61 -21.89 24.24 -1.91
CA ALA A 61 -20.57 23.63 -2.09
C ALA A 61 -19.50 24.24 -1.19
N ALA A 62 -19.44 25.58 -1.12
CA ALA A 62 -18.51 26.30 -0.26
C ALA A 62 -18.75 25.99 1.23
N ALA A 63 -20.01 25.97 1.66
CA ALA A 63 -20.39 25.62 3.04
C ALA A 63 -19.97 24.19 3.40
N GLY A 64 -20.15 23.24 2.48
CA GLY A 64 -19.71 21.85 2.66
C GLY A 64 -18.19 21.73 2.78
N ALA A 65 -17.41 22.46 1.96
CA ALA A 65 -15.95 22.48 2.06
C ALA A 65 -15.45 23.12 3.38
N VAL A 66 -16.02 24.26 3.77
CA VAL A 66 -15.70 24.93 5.03
C VAL A 66 -16.00 24.02 6.23
N TRP A 67 -17.11 23.29 6.18
CA TRP A 67 -17.49 22.33 7.22
C TRP A 67 -16.42 21.25 7.43
N VAL A 68 -15.91 20.66 6.36
CA VAL A 68 -14.88 19.62 6.44
C VAL A 68 -13.57 20.17 6.99
N LEU A 69 -13.18 21.39 6.58
CA LEU A 69 -12.01 22.06 7.14
C LEU A 69 -12.16 22.33 8.64
N LEU A 70 -13.34 22.72 9.10
CA LEU A 70 -13.63 22.88 10.53
C LEU A 70 -13.55 21.54 11.28
N MET A 71 -14.00 20.43 10.67
CA MET A 71 -13.86 19.10 11.25
C MET A 71 -12.40 18.65 11.33
N LEU A 72 -11.60 18.91 10.30
CA LEU A 72 -10.17 18.64 10.33
C LEU A 72 -9.46 19.45 11.42
N LEU A 73 -9.76 20.74 11.54
CA LEU A 73 -9.22 21.60 12.60
C LEU A 73 -9.62 21.11 13.99
N LYS A 74 -10.87 20.64 14.14
CA LYS A 74 -11.33 20.02 15.37
C LYS A 74 -10.51 18.78 15.72
N SER A 75 -10.29 17.87 14.77
CA SER A 75 -9.45 16.68 15.00
C SER A 75 -8.00 17.04 15.32
N LYS A 76 -7.45 18.08 14.67
CA LYS A 76 -6.10 18.57 14.93
C LYS A 76 -5.91 19.09 16.36
N TRP A 77 -6.91 19.80 16.88
CA TRP A 77 -6.80 20.52 18.15
C TRP A 77 -7.34 19.75 19.35
N TRP A 78 -8.34 18.91 19.14
CA TRP A 78 -9.05 18.20 20.21
C TRP A 78 -9.19 16.69 19.98
N GLY A 79 -8.69 16.15 18.86
CA GLY A 79 -8.71 14.73 18.54
C GLY A 79 -7.41 14.02 18.90
N TYR A 80 -7.40 12.69 18.74
CA TYR A 80 -6.17 11.91 18.84
C TYR A 80 -5.33 12.05 17.57
N ALA A 81 -4.03 11.77 17.67
CA ALA A 81 -3.11 11.85 16.52
C ALA A 81 -3.56 10.95 15.36
N GLU A 82 -4.07 9.76 15.68
CA GLU A 82 -4.62 8.78 14.73
C GLU A 82 -5.86 9.32 14.01
N ASP A 83 -6.75 10.02 14.72
CA ASP A 83 -7.95 10.63 14.12
C ASP A 83 -7.59 11.76 13.15
N TYR A 84 -6.57 12.56 13.48
CA TYR A 84 -6.08 13.61 12.60
C TYR A 84 -5.37 13.04 11.38
N GLU A 85 -4.57 11.99 11.54
CA GLU A 85 -3.91 11.29 10.44
C GLU A 85 -4.95 10.71 9.48
N GLN A 86 -5.94 9.99 10.00
CA GLN A 86 -7.04 9.45 9.21
C GLN A 86 -7.89 10.53 8.52
N ALA A 87 -8.23 11.62 9.22
CA ALA A 87 -9.00 12.72 8.63
C ALA A 87 -8.19 13.50 7.57
N SER A 88 -6.88 13.63 7.77
CA SER A 88 -5.99 14.22 6.76
C SER A 88 -5.89 13.34 5.51
N TRP A 89 -5.97 12.02 5.70
CA TRP A 89 -5.95 11.03 4.63
C TRP A 89 -7.21 11.09 3.75
N THR A 90 -8.39 11.25 4.35
CA THR A 90 -9.67 11.29 3.63
C THR A 90 -10.13 12.69 3.22
N LEU A 91 -9.35 13.72 3.54
CA LEU A 91 -9.75 15.13 3.43
C LEU A 91 -10.34 15.51 2.07
N GLY A 92 -9.68 15.12 0.97
CA GLY A 92 -10.16 15.41 -0.38
C GLY A 92 -11.49 14.72 -0.70
N VAL A 93 -11.68 13.50 -0.18
CA VAL A 93 -12.91 12.73 -0.36
C VAL A 93 -14.05 13.42 0.41
N ASP A 94 -13.79 13.75 1.66
CA ASP A 94 -14.75 14.37 2.56
C ASP A 94 -15.19 15.74 2.07
N ILE A 95 -14.26 16.59 1.59
CA ILE A 95 -14.57 17.89 0.99
C ILE A 95 -15.56 17.74 -0.15
N SER A 96 -15.29 16.85 -1.13
CA SER A 96 -16.16 16.80 -2.30
C SER A 96 -17.52 16.14 -2.01
N VAL A 97 -17.59 15.16 -1.09
CA VAL A 97 -18.88 14.57 -0.65
C VAL A 97 -19.75 15.62 0.04
N HIS A 98 -19.18 16.38 0.97
CA HIS A 98 -19.93 17.41 1.69
C HIS A 98 -20.26 18.61 0.80
N ALA A 99 -19.33 19.04 -0.06
CA ALA A 99 -19.61 20.09 -1.04
C ALA A 99 -20.79 19.70 -1.94
N ALA A 100 -20.81 18.46 -2.45
CA ALA A 100 -21.90 17.98 -3.28
C ALA A 100 -23.23 17.84 -2.51
N GLY A 101 -23.21 17.30 -1.29
CA GLY A 101 -24.42 17.16 -0.47
C GLY A 101 -25.05 18.51 -0.13
N PHE A 102 -24.23 19.51 0.21
CA PHE A 102 -24.72 20.86 0.47
C PHE A 102 -25.12 21.59 -0.82
N ALA A 103 -24.42 21.39 -1.95
CA ALA A 103 -24.82 21.93 -3.25
C ALA A 103 -26.19 21.39 -3.69
N GLY A 104 -26.43 20.09 -3.52
CA GLY A 104 -27.73 19.46 -3.76
C GLY A 104 -28.84 20.01 -2.86
N ALA A 105 -28.55 20.22 -1.57
CA ALA A 105 -29.48 20.84 -0.64
C ALA A 105 -29.80 22.31 -1.00
N GLY A 106 -28.78 23.06 -1.45
CA GLY A 106 -28.92 24.42 -1.98
C GLY A 106 -29.82 24.47 -3.21
N LEU A 107 -29.56 23.60 -4.19
CA LEU A 107 -30.38 23.48 -5.41
C LEU A 107 -31.83 23.10 -5.08
N MET A 108 -32.02 22.07 -4.25
CA MET A 108 -33.37 21.67 -3.81
C MET A 108 -34.11 22.86 -3.21
N THR A 109 -33.47 23.55 -2.27
CA THR A 109 -34.09 24.69 -1.56
C THR A 109 -34.47 25.82 -2.51
N ALA A 110 -33.62 26.13 -3.49
CA ALA A 110 -33.91 27.14 -4.51
C ALA A 110 -35.03 26.74 -5.48
N LEU A 111 -35.22 25.43 -5.72
CA LEU A 111 -36.28 24.91 -6.59
C LEU A 111 -37.65 24.81 -5.92
N LEU A 112 -37.72 24.82 -4.58
CA LEU A 112 -38.99 24.67 -3.84
C LEU A 112 -40.02 25.77 -4.12
N SER A 113 -39.59 26.94 -4.61
CA SER A 113 -40.51 28.01 -5.01
C SER A 113 -41.09 27.81 -6.41
N ARG A 114 -40.58 26.84 -7.18
CA ARG A 114 -40.94 26.60 -8.59
C ARG A 114 -41.51 25.21 -8.83
N TRP A 115 -41.00 24.21 -8.11
CA TRP A 115 -41.34 22.80 -8.29
C TRP A 115 -41.92 22.19 -7.02
N SER A 116 -42.63 21.07 -7.19
CA SER A 116 -43.04 20.26 -6.04
C SER A 116 -41.82 19.74 -5.27
N LEU A 117 -42.03 19.42 -3.99
CA LEU A 117 -40.96 18.88 -3.13
C LEU A 117 -40.27 17.67 -3.76
N GLY A 118 -41.03 16.75 -4.35
CA GLY A 118 -40.47 15.54 -4.98
C GLY A 118 -39.54 15.87 -6.15
N ARG A 119 -39.94 16.78 -7.05
CA ARG A 119 -39.10 17.19 -8.19
C ARG A 119 -37.87 17.98 -7.75
N SER A 120 -38.02 18.85 -6.75
CA SER A 120 -36.91 19.63 -6.18
C SER A 120 -35.89 18.72 -5.48
N ALA A 121 -36.38 17.75 -4.71
CA ALA A 121 -35.55 16.75 -4.03
C ALA A 121 -34.80 15.88 -5.04
N LEU A 122 -35.48 15.40 -6.10
CA LEU A 122 -34.85 14.63 -7.16
C LEU A 122 -33.73 15.42 -7.86
N ALA A 123 -33.95 16.71 -8.16
CA ALA A 123 -32.92 17.55 -8.76
C ALA A 123 -31.72 17.79 -7.83
N GLY A 124 -31.97 18.01 -6.54
CA GLY A 124 -30.92 18.12 -5.53
C GLY A 124 -30.10 16.83 -5.40
N LEU A 125 -30.77 15.68 -5.37
CA LEU A 125 -30.12 14.35 -5.34
C LEU A 125 -29.31 14.09 -6.62
N ALA A 126 -29.89 14.40 -7.78
CA ALA A 126 -29.22 14.21 -9.06
C ALA A 126 -27.95 15.07 -9.16
N LEU A 127 -27.99 16.33 -8.72
CA LEU A 127 -26.81 17.18 -8.66
C LEU A 127 -25.76 16.61 -7.70
N ALA A 128 -26.17 16.23 -6.49
CA ALA A 128 -25.23 15.72 -5.49
C ALA A 128 -24.60 14.37 -5.93
N ALA A 129 -25.35 13.51 -6.61
CA ALA A 129 -24.85 12.28 -7.22
C ALA A 129 -23.91 12.56 -8.40
N ALA A 130 -24.24 13.53 -9.26
CA ALA A 130 -23.38 13.93 -10.38
C ALA A 130 -22.04 14.49 -9.89
N MET A 131 -22.02 15.17 -8.75
CA MET A 131 -20.81 15.72 -8.13
C MET A 131 -20.02 14.70 -7.29
N THR A 132 -20.61 13.55 -6.91
CA THR A 132 -19.94 12.51 -6.09
C THR A 132 -19.80 11.18 -6.81
N ALA A 133 -20.90 10.50 -7.07
CA ALA A 133 -20.92 9.12 -7.54
C ALA A 133 -20.24 8.96 -8.91
N ILE A 134 -20.38 9.93 -9.82
CA ILE A 134 -19.76 9.85 -11.14
C ILE A 134 -18.23 10.05 -11.04
N PRO A 135 -17.71 11.14 -10.44
CA PRO A 135 -16.26 11.29 -10.26
C PRO A 135 -15.65 10.20 -9.40
N TYR A 136 -16.24 9.86 -8.24
CA TYR A 136 -15.69 8.86 -7.35
C TYR A 136 -15.84 7.44 -7.86
N GLY A 137 -16.94 7.10 -8.54
CA GLY A 137 -17.08 5.79 -9.19
C GLY A 137 -16.05 5.62 -10.32
N PHE A 138 -15.78 6.70 -11.07
CA PHE A 138 -14.72 6.71 -12.08
C PHE A 138 -13.33 6.60 -11.45
N ILE A 139 -13.03 7.40 -10.44
CA ILE A 139 -11.75 7.35 -9.70
C ILE A 139 -11.57 5.98 -9.05
N ALA A 140 -12.59 5.44 -8.38
CA ALA A 140 -12.52 4.11 -7.76
C ALA A 140 -12.34 3.00 -8.81
N SER A 141 -12.96 3.11 -9.99
CA SER A 141 -12.74 2.18 -11.10
C SER A 141 -11.31 2.27 -11.65
N VAL A 142 -10.79 3.48 -11.83
CA VAL A 142 -9.41 3.73 -12.22
C VAL A 142 -8.47 3.19 -11.14
N ASP A 143 -8.71 3.48 -9.88
CA ASP A 143 -7.89 3.08 -8.73
C ASP A 143 -7.91 1.56 -8.52
N HIS A 144 -9.05 0.92 -8.69
CA HIS A 144 -9.16 -0.54 -8.66
C HIS A 144 -8.30 -1.18 -9.76
N ARG A 145 -8.24 -0.59 -10.96
CA ARG A 145 -7.45 -1.11 -12.08
C ARG A 145 -5.97 -0.71 -11.97
N VAL A 146 -5.69 0.48 -11.46
CA VAL A 146 -4.41 1.18 -11.62
C VAL A 146 -3.64 1.33 -10.30
N ALA A 147 -4.26 1.24 -9.13
CA ALA A 147 -3.64 1.40 -7.81
C ALA A 147 -4.00 0.26 -6.83
N GLY A 148 -4.12 -0.97 -7.33
CA GLY A 148 -4.34 -2.16 -6.51
C GLY A 148 -3.18 -2.47 -5.54
N PRO A 149 -3.35 -3.46 -4.65
CA PRO A 149 -2.33 -3.87 -3.69
C PRO A 149 -1.01 -4.23 -4.36
N VAL A 150 0.10 -3.87 -3.71
CA VAL A 150 1.45 -4.24 -4.16
C VAL A 150 2.01 -5.30 -3.23
N GLU A 151 2.32 -6.45 -3.78
CA GLU A 151 3.05 -7.51 -3.10
C GLU A 151 4.52 -7.42 -3.47
N VAL A 152 5.38 -7.32 -2.46
CA VAL A 152 6.83 -7.21 -2.62
C VAL A 152 7.46 -8.53 -2.22
N VAL A 153 8.23 -9.13 -3.11
CA VAL A 153 9.06 -10.30 -2.83
C VAL A 153 10.51 -9.86 -2.91
N LEU A 154 11.20 -9.84 -1.78
CA LEU A 154 12.61 -9.45 -1.73
C LEU A 154 13.49 -10.67 -1.90
N LEU A 155 14.39 -10.61 -2.88
CA LEU A 155 15.44 -11.57 -3.14
C LEU A 155 16.77 -10.95 -2.74
N VAL A 156 17.50 -11.65 -1.88
CA VAL A 156 18.81 -11.21 -1.39
C VAL A 156 19.88 -12.21 -1.79
N SER A 157 21.05 -11.67 -2.11
CA SER A 157 22.24 -12.48 -2.37
C SER A 157 23.02 -12.69 -1.08
N THR A 158 23.59 -13.88 -0.94
CA THR A 158 24.50 -14.23 0.15
C THR A 158 25.51 -15.25 -0.34
N GLU A 159 26.74 -15.17 0.16
CA GLU A 159 27.77 -16.16 -0.15
C GLU A 159 27.47 -17.46 0.59
N VAL A 160 27.07 -18.48 -0.17
CA VAL A 160 26.76 -19.82 0.34
C VAL A 160 27.35 -20.84 -0.64
N PRO A 161 27.98 -21.92 -0.15
CA PRO A 161 28.46 -23.02 -0.99
C PRO A 161 27.37 -23.54 -1.94
N SER A 162 27.76 -24.04 -3.12
CA SER A 162 26.85 -24.50 -4.17
C SER A 162 25.93 -25.65 -3.72
N ASP A 163 26.40 -26.48 -2.79
CA ASP A 163 25.70 -27.62 -2.21
C ASP A 163 24.81 -27.27 -1.01
N GLN A 164 24.76 -26.00 -0.60
CA GLN A 164 24.03 -25.54 0.57
C GLN A 164 23.04 -24.42 0.25
N GLY A 165 22.06 -24.27 1.14
CA GLY A 165 21.11 -23.16 1.16
C GLY A 165 21.44 -22.13 2.25
N PRO A 166 20.88 -20.92 2.16
CA PRO A 166 21.13 -19.89 3.16
C PRO A 166 20.55 -20.29 4.52
N TYR A 167 21.27 -19.94 5.60
CA TYR A 167 20.81 -20.22 6.96
C TYR A 167 19.67 -19.28 7.37
N ARG A 168 18.56 -19.86 7.82
CA ARG A 168 17.38 -19.10 8.28
C ARG A 168 17.27 -19.23 9.80
N ALA A 169 16.91 -18.13 10.47
CA ALA A 169 16.64 -18.17 11.90
C ALA A 169 15.49 -19.15 12.18
N PRO A 170 15.52 -19.90 13.30
CA PRO A 170 14.40 -20.74 13.71
C PRO A 170 13.09 -19.94 13.76
N GLY A 171 12.03 -20.46 13.14
CA GLY A 171 10.73 -19.78 13.04
C GLY A 171 10.63 -18.72 11.93
N ALA A 172 11.68 -18.50 11.12
CA ALA A 172 11.61 -17.62 9.97
C ALA A 172 10.66 -18.17 8.90
N VAL A 173 9.70 -17.35 8.47
CA VAL A 173 8.78 -17.70 7.39
C VAL A 173 9.54 -17.73 6.07
N VAL A 174 9.47 -18.85 5.37
CA VAL A 174 10.09 -19.01 4.04
C VAL A 174 9.18 -18.38 3.00
N ALA A 175 9.62 -17.29 2.37
CA ALA A 175 8.99 -16.81 1.15
C ALA A 175 9.21 -17.83 0.02
N GLN A 176 8.16 -18.10 -0.74
CA GLN A 176 8.18 -19.01 -1.89
C GLN A 176 7.82 -18.23 -3.15
N LEU A 177 8.39 -18.58 -4.29
CA LEU A 177 8.00 -18.00 -5.57
C LEU A 177 6.78 -18.74 -6.11
N SER A 178 5.82 -18.01 -6.68
CA SER A 178 4.69 -18.60 -7.38
C SER A 178 5.12 -19.14 -8.75
N PRO A 179 4.37 -20.09 -9.36
CA PRO A 179 4.69 -20.57 -10.71
C PRO A 179 4.73 -19.45 -11.77
N GLU A 180 3.90 -18.43 -11.61
CA GLU A 180 3.88 -17.25 -12.50
C GLU A 180 5.14 -16.39 -12.32
N GLU A 181 5.59 -16.21 -11.09
CA GLU A 181 6.82 -15.49 -10.76
C GLU A 181 8.06 -16.22 -11.30
N ILE A 182 8.11 -17.54 -11.15
CA ILE A 182 9.18 -18.39 -11.72
C ILE A 182 9.20 -18.29 -13.24
N LYS A 183 8.03 -18.34 -13.88
CA LYS A 183 7.90 -18.21 -15.34
C LYS A 183 8.42 -16.86 -15.82
N GLU A 184 8.12 -15.78 -15.09
CA GLU A 184 8.59 -14.43 -15.44
C GLU A 184 10.10 -14.28 -15.25
N LEU A 185 10.63 -14.77 -14.11
CA LEU A 185 12.07 -14.74 -13.83
C LEU A 185 12.87 -15.52 -14.88
N LYS A 186 12.37 -16.67 -15.33
CA LYS A 186 13.00 -17.50 -16.38
C LYS A 186 13.12 -16.82 -17.74
N GLN A 187 12.48 -15.67 -17.96
CA GLN A 187 12.65 -14.91 -19.21
C GLN A 187 14.02 -14.23 -19.31
N ASN A 188 14.59 -13.81 -18.17
CA ASN A 188 15.84 -13.04 -18.14
C ASN A 188 16.89 -13.61 -17.18
N LEU A 189 16.52 -14.52 -16.28
CA LEU A 189 17.38 -15.07 -15.23
C LEU A 189 17.25 -16.60 -15.18
N LEU A 190 18.25 -17.26 -14.61
CA LEU A 190 18.18 -18.70 -14.39
C LEU A 190 17.51 -18.97 -13.04
N VAL A 191 16.51 -19.86 -13.01
CA VAL A 191 15.83 -20.27 -11.77
C VAL A 191 16.00 -21.77 -11.58
N VAL A 192 16.58 -22.16 -10.45
CA VAL A 192 16.90 -23.54 -10.08
C VAL A 192 16.26 -23.87 -8.74
N SER A 193 15.87 -25.12 -8.52
CA SER A 193 15.43 -25.59 -7.20
C SER A 193 16.60 -26.30 -6.51
N GLY A 194 17.09 -25.73 -5.42
CA GLY A 194 18.23 -26.23 -4.67
C GLY A 194 17.92 -26.54 -3.19
N PRO A 195 18.95 -26.87 -2.38
CA PRO A 195 18.80 -27.21 -0.96
C PRO A 195 18.13 -26.10 -0.13
N GLY A 196 18.24 -24.84 -0.57
CA GLY A 196 17.64 -23.66 0.05
C GLY A 196 16.25 -23.27 -0.48
N GLY A 197 15.66 -24.08 -1.37
CA GLY A 197 14.47 -23.76 -2.15
C GLY A 197 14.81 -23.20 -3.53
N ASP A 198 13.84 -22.51 -4.14
CA ASP A 198 14.04 -21.86 -5.43
C ASP A 198 15.08 -20.73 -5.31
N GLU A 199 16.10 -20.81 -6.14
CA GLU A 199 17.18 -19.83 -6.25
C GLU A 199 17.18 -19.20 -7.63
N VAL A 200 17.43 -17.90 -7.66
CA VAL A 200 17.55 -17.11 -8.88
C VAL A 200 19.02 -16.78 -9.07
N ILE A 201 19.53 -17.00 -10.28
CA ILE A 201 20.91 -16.77 -10.65
C ILE A 201 20.92 -15.69 -11.73
N ASP A 202 21.66 -14.61 -11.47
CA ASP A 202 21.84 -13.52 -12.43
C ASP A 202 22.93 -13.80 -13.47
N GLU A 203 23.09 -12.87 -14.42
CA GLU A 203 24.08 -12.96 -15.49
C GLU A 203 25.52 -13.01 -14.99
N GLN A 204 25.78 -12.53 -13.76
CA GLN A 204 27.09 -12.60 -13.11
C GLN A 204 27.30 -13.90 -12.31
N GLY A 205 26.33 -14.82 -12.33
CA GLY A 205 26.38 -16.06 -11.57
C GLY A 205 26.08 -15.89 -10.08
N ARG A 206 25.58 -14.72 -9.65
CA ARG A 206 25.23 -14.46 -8.26
C ARG A 206 23.89 -15.12 -7.94
N ARG A 207 23.84 -15.82 -6.82
CA ARG A 207 22.67 -16.54 -6.33
C ARG A 207 21.85 -15.64 -5.42
N TYR A 208 20.54 -15.66 -5.61
CA TYR A 208 19.56 -14.93 -4.81
C TYR A 208 18.47 -15.87 -4.32
N TRP A 209 18.04 -15.66 -3.08
CA TRP A 209 16.95 -16.43 -2.47
C TRP A 209 15.85 -15.51 -1.97
N PRO A 210 14.57 -15.95 -2.03
CA PRO A 210 13.47 -15.22 -1.42
C PRO A 210 13.65 -15.15 0.10
N LEU A 211 13.80 -13.93 0.61
CA LEU A 211 13.95 -13.67 2.04
C LEU A 211 12.59 -13.58 2.72
N TRP A 212 11.76 -12.63 2.27
CA TRP A 212 10.40 -12.43 2.76
C TRP A 212 9.48 -11.93 1.64
N ARG A 213 8.17 -12.04 1.89
CA ARG A 213 7.08 -11.58 1.04
C ARG A 213 6.20 -10.65 1.86
N ARG A 214 5.89 -9.46 1.35
CA ARG A 214 5.02 -8.50 2.03
C ARG A 214 4.00 -7.88 1.10
N ARG A 215 2.73 -8.00 1.47
CA ARG A 215 1.63 -7.29 0.83
C ARG A 215 1.45 -5.91 1.47
N LEU A 216 1.48 -4.87 0.65
CA LEU A 216 1.23 -3.49 0.99
C LEU A 216 -0.15 -3.13 0.42
N ILE A 217 -1.08 -2.81 1.32
CA ILE A 217 -2.48 -2.49 1.00
C ILE A 217 -2.71 -1.01 1.28
N TYR A 218 -3.33 -0.31 0.34
CA TYR A 218 -3.69 1.09 0.52
C TYR A 218 -4.91 1.23 1.46
N PRO A 219 -4.84 2.12 2.47
CA PRO A 219 -6.01 2.46 3.25
C PRO A 219 -7.06 3.15 2.37
N GLY A 220 -8.29 2.61 2.36
CA GLY A 220 -9.40 3.12 1.55
C GLY A 220 -9.54 2.51 0.15
N ASN A 221 -8.59 1.69 -0.31
CA ASN A 221 -8.76 0.86 -1.51
C ASN A 221 -8.11 -0.52 -1.34
N PRO A 222 -8.80 -1.48 -0.70
CA PRO A 222 -8.29 -2.84 -0.53
C PRO A 222 -8.37 -3.70 -1.82
N GLY A 223 -9.02 -3.20 -2.88
CA GLY A 223 -9.38 -3.98 -4.06
C GLY A 223 -8.54 -3.70 -5.30
N GLY A 224 -8.44 -4.70 -6.17
CA GLY A 224 -7.74 -4.61 -7.46
C GLY A 224 -6.90 -5.86 -7.72
N PRO A 225 -6.36 -6.04 -8.94
CA PRO A 225 -5.39 -7.09 -9.21
C PRO A 225 -4.15 -6.84 -8.35
N VAL A 226 -3.70 -7.87 -7.63
CA VAL A 226 -2.47 -7.81 -6.86
C VAL A 226 -1.31 -7.76 -7.85
N ARG A 227 -0.37 -6.84 -7.61
CA ARG A 227 0.84 -6.70 -8.41
C ARG A 227 2.02 -7.20 -7.61
N THR A 228 2.77 -8.13 -8.18
CA THR A 228 4.00 -8.60 -7.55
C THR A 228 5.18 -7.82 -8.08
N ALA A 229 5.91 -7.14 -7.19
CA ALA A 229 7.23 -6.60 -7.45
C ALA A 229 8.28 -7.55 -6.85
N ILE A 230 9.01 -8.26 -7.72
CA ILE A 230 10.17 -9.05 -7.34
C ILE A 230 11.39 -8.12 -7.37
N VAL A 231 12.06 -7.98 -6.23
CA VAL A 231 13.17 -7.04 -6.06
C VAL A 231 14.44 -7.80 -5.74
N LEU A 232 15.46 -7.65 -6.58
CA LEU A 232 16.81 -8.18 -6.36
C LEU A 232 17.65 -7.11 -5.67
N LEU A 233 18.06 -7.37 -4.43
CA LEU A 233 18.91 -6.47 -3.65
C LEU A 233 20.40 -6.68 -4.01
N PRO A 234 21.17 -5.62 -4.32
CA PRO A 234 22.58 -5.74 -4.66
C PRO A 234 23.36 -6.31 -3.46
N PRO A 235 24.35 -7.19 -3.71
CA PRO A 235 25.21 -7.72 -2.65
C PRO A 235 26.18 -6.66 -2.08
N ASP A 236 26.44 -5.59 -2.83
CA ASP A 236 27.44 -4.56 -2.58
C ASP A 236 26.89 -3.31 -1.87
N VAL A 237 25.78 -3.44 -1.15
CA VAL A 237 25.19 -2.31 -0.38
C VAL A 237 26.04 -2.02 0.86
N MET A 238 26.96 -1.07 0.71
CA MET A 238 27.89 -0.66 1.77
C MET A 238 27.44 0.59 2.55
N SER A 239 26.40 1.29 2.07
CA SER A 239 25.85 2.50 2.70
C SER A 239 24.31 2.48 2.70
N ARG A 240 23.69 3.26 3.60
CA ARG A 240 22.24 3.44 3.61
C ARG A 240 21.82 4.02 2.25
N GLU A 241 21.08 3.24 1.49
CA GLU A 241 20.60 3.61 0.17
C GLU A 241 19.07 3.54 0.12
N SER A 242 18.48 4.32 -0.77
CA SER A 242 17.05 4.30 -1.04
C SER A 242 16.79 4.28 -2.54
N TRP A 243 15.97 3.33 -3.01
CA TRP A 243 15.60 3.19 -4.40
C TRP A 243 14.13 3.48 -4.60
N ALA A 244 13.78 4.21 -5.65
CA ALA A 244 12.40 4.44 -6.06
C ALA A 244 12.08 3.60 -7.29
N ILE A 245 11.35 2.51 -7.08
CA ILE A 245 10.96 1.57 -8.13
C ILE A 245 9.58 1.98 -8.67
N PRO A 246 9.45 2.35 -9.95
CA PRO A 246 8.14 2.53 -10.55
C PRO A 246 7.48 1.15 -10.74
N VAL A 247 6.40 0.90 -10.01
CA VAL A 247 5.60 -0.32 -10.13
C VAL A 247 4.52 -0.09 -11.19
N SER A 248 4.57 -0.92 -12.22
CA SER A 248 3.77 -0.80 -13.43
C SER A 248 2.76 -1.92 -13.59
N LEU A 249 1.77 -1.69 -14.45
CA LEU A 249 0.88 -2.74 -14.92
C LEU A 249 1.62 -3.63 -15.92
N SER A 250 2.12 -4.77 -15.46
CA SER A 250 2.57 -5.86 -16.33
C SER A 250 1.37 -6.70 -16.78
N PRO A 251 1.31 -7.17 -18.04
CA PRO A 251 0.31 -8.15 -18.48
C PRO A 251 0.28 -9.42 -17.64
N SER A 252 1.43 -9.82 -17.08
CA SER A 252 1.56 -10.98 -16.18
C SER A 252 1.26 -10.65 -14.71
N GLY A 253 1.04 -9.37 -14.35
CA GLY A 253 0.90 -8.94 -12.96
C GLY A 253 2.21 -8.95 -12.15
N VAL A 254 3.30 -9.45 -12.72
CA VAL A 254 4.63 -9.55 -12.10
C VAL A 254 5.59 -8.56 -12.76
N GLN A 255 6.36 -7.86 -11.93
CA GLN A 255 7.46 -6.99 -12.34
C GLN A 255 8.73 -7.38 -11.61
N VAL A 256 9.82 -7.56 -12.37
CA VAL A 256 11.16 -7.80 -11.81
C VAL A 256 11.98 -6.52 -11.87
N ALA A 257 12.53 -6.11 -10.73
CA ALA A 257 13.42 -4.97 -10.59
C ALA A 257 14.74 -5.42 -9.96
N SER A 258 15.86 -5.06 -10.58
CA SER A 258 17.19 -5.17 -10.01
C SER A 258 17.64 -3.81 -9.51
N LEU A 259 18.10 -3.79 -8.26
CA LEU A 259 18.64 -2.61 -7.62
C LEU A 259 20.15 -2.56 -7.85
N GLY A 260 20.66 -1.39 -8.19
CA GLY A 260 22.09 -1.15 -8.40
C GLY A 260 22.62 -0.06 -7.48
N SER A 261 23.93 0.00 -7.35
CA SER A 261 24.62 1.01 -6.56
C SER A 261 24.30 2.44 -7.03
N GLY A 262 24.29 3.38 -6.09
CA GLY A 262 23.96 4.78 -6.36
C GLY A 262 22.49 4.98 -6.74
N GLN A 263 21.58 4.23 -6.10
CA GLN A 263 20.12 4.36 -6.27
C GLN A 263 19.59 4.03 -7.68
N LYS A 264 20.37 3.32 -8.49
CA LYS A 264 19.94 2.90 -9.83
C LYS A 264 18.93 1.76 -9.76
N VAL A 265 17.92 1.80 -10.61
CA VAL A 265 16.90 0.75 -10.74
C VAL A 265 16.83 0.31 -12.19
N SER A 266 17.01 -0.99 -12.43
CA SER A 266 16.77 -1.60 -13.74
C SER A 266 15.53 -2.50 -13.67
N THR A 267 14.57 -2.27 -14.56
CA THR A 267 13.36 -3.09 -14.66
C THR A 267 13.48 -4.02 -15.85
N MET A 268 13.29 -5.32 -15.64
CA MET A 268 13.45 -6.33 -16.70
C MET A 268 12.23 -6.45 -17.61
N ASN A 269 11.07 -5.95 -17.17
CA ASN A 269 9.81 -6.04 -17.89
C ASN A 269 9.43 -4.70 -18.52
N LYS A 270 8.78 -4.73 -19.69
CA LYS A 270 8.25 -3.53 -20.34
C LYS A 270 7.10 -2.94 -19.53
N SER A 271 7.30 -1.75 -19.00
CA SER A 271 6.27 -0.99 -18.27
C SER A 271 5.22 -0.44 -19.24
N VAL A 272 3.95 -0.76 -19.01
CA VAL A 272 2.82 -0.24 -19.80
C VAL A 272 2.23 1.04 -19.19
N SER A 273 2.33 1.21 -17.87
CA SER A 273 1.85 2.39 -17.15
C SER A 273 2.43 2.44 -15.75
N GLN A 274 2.92 3.61 -15.32
CA GLN A 274 3.41 3.85 -13.96
C GLN A 274 2.28 4.44 -13.10
N ALA A 275 1.96 3.76 -12.01
CA ALA A 275 0.89 4.20 -11.12
C ALA A 275 1.32 4.30 -9.66
N VAL A 276 2.38 3.57 -9.31
CA VAL A 276 2.84 3.42 -7.94
C VAL A 276 4.36 3.51 -7.94
N THR A 277 4.92 4.14 -6.92
CA THR A 277 6.36 4.18 -6.65
C THR A 277 6.60 3.47 -5.33
N LEU A 278 7.35 2.37 -5.40
CA LEU A 278 7.84 1.63 -4.25
C LEU A 278 9.23 2.17 -3.89
N LYS A 279 9.33 2.85 -2.76
CA LYS A 279 10.59 3.21 -2.14
C LYS A 279 11.05 2.08 -1.23
N ILE A 280 12.29 1.68 -1.40
CA ILE A 280 12.96 0.69 -0.55
C ILE A 280 14.17 1.39 0.03
N ALA A 281 14.31 1.39 1.35
CA ALA A 281 15.49 1.93 2.02
C ALA A 281 16.13 0.90 2.93
N THR A 282 17.46 0.87 2.93
CA THR A 282 18.26 -0.05 3.73
C THR A 282 18.75 0.62 5.01
N GLU A 283 18.86 -0.19 6.06
CA GLU A 283 19.57 0.16 7.28
C GLU A 283 20.79 -0.75 7.38
N ILE A 284 21.92 -0.14 7.75
CA ILE A 284 23.20 -0.83 7.83
C ILE A 284 23.65 -0.90 9.26
N LYS A 285 24.15 -2.07 9.64
CA LYS A 285 24.87 -2.30 10.88
C LYS A 285 26.32 -2.60 10.58
N HIS A 286 27.20 -1.93 11.31
CA HIS A 286 28.63 -2.15 11.31
C HIS A 286 29.00 -3.04 12.50
N GLU A 287 29.60 -4.20 12.23
CA GLU A 287 30.18 -5.08 13.25
C GLU A 287 31.65 -5.34 12.90
N GLY A 288 32.55 -4.52 13.44
CA GLY A 288 33.96 -4.55 13.07
C GLY A 288 34.16 -4.14 11.60
N GLU A 289 34.87 -4.96 10.83
CA GLU A 289 35.07 -4.77 9.38
C GLU A 289 33.88 -5.26 8.54
N ASN A 290 32.91 -5.97 9.14
CA ASN A 290 31.75 -6.48 8.43
C ASN A 290 30.63 -5.44 8.37
N VAL A 291 30.26 -5.08 7.14
CA VAL A 291 29.10 -4.25 6.83
C VAL A 291 27.95 -5.16 6.41
N THR A 292 26.84 -5.12 7.13
CA THR A 292 25.66 -5.93 6.80
C THR A 292 24.40 -5.08 6.79
N VAL A 293 23.51 -5.32 5.83
CA VAL A 293 22.17 -4.74 5.85
C VAL A 293 21.38 -5.39 6.99
N SER A 294 21.00 -4.60 7.99
CA SER A 294 20.27 -5.09 9.18
C SER A 294 18.78 -5.09 8.98
N ALA A 295 18.25 -4.04 8.34
CA ALA A 295 16.82 -3.89 8.13
C ALA A 295 16.50 -3.19 6.80
N ILE A 296 15.28 -3.41 6.32
CA ILE A 296 14.71 -2.76 5.15
C ILE A 296 13.38 -2.12 5.54
N SER A 297 13.19 -0.88 5.11
CA SER A 297 11.90 -0.20 5.15
C SER A 297 11.34 -0.07 3.74
N LEU A 298 10.04 -0.32 3.63
CA LEU A 298 9.26 -0.17 2.40
C LEU A 298 8.32 0.99 2.56
N GLU A 299 8.19 1.78 1.50
CA GLU A 299 7.24 2.86 1.42
C GLU A 299 6.60 2.83 0.03
N VAL A 300 5.29 2.69 -0.02
CA VAL A 300 4.54 2.69 -1.27
C VAL A 300 3.81 4.02 -1.38
N SER A 301 4.07 4.74 -2.47
CA SER A 301 3.46 6.03 -2.75
C SER A 301 2.79 5.99 -4.12
N ARG A 302 1.65 6.67 -4.25
CA ARG A 302 0.98 6.78 -5.54
C ARG A 302 1.72 7.80 -6.40
N SER A 303 2.10 7.39 -7.60
CA SER A 303 2.60 8.30 -8.62
C SER A 303 1.44 8.78 -9.46
N SER A 304 1.20 10.09 -9.43
CA SER A 304 0.16 10.75 -10.21
C SER A 304 0.79 11.90 -11.01
N PRO A 305 0.40 12.10 -12.27
CA PRO A 305 0.91 13.19 -13.11
C PRO A 305 0.66 14.58 -12.52
N VAL A 306 -0.30 14.69 -11.60
CA VAL A 306 -0.74 15.93 -10.96
C VAL A 306 -0.24 16.07 -9.51
N GLY A 307 0.67 15.19 -9.05
CA GLY A 307 1.27 15.21 -7.71
C GLY A 307 0.79 14.08 -6.80
N SER A 308 1.48 13.86 -5.68
CA SER A 308 1.15 12.82 -4.70
C SER A 308 -0.08 13.21 -3.87
N PHE A 309 -1.28 12.81 -4.34
CA PHE A 309 -2.55 13.08 -3.65
C PHE A 309 -2.78 12.25 -2.39
N TYR A 310 -1.95 11.25 -2.13
CA TYR A 310 -2.08 10.32 -1.02
C TYR A 310 -0.78 10.29 -0.24
N SER A 311 -0.88 10.23 1.09
CA SER A 311 0.30 10.00 1.92
C SER A 311 0.89 8.61 1.61
N PRO A 312 2.20 8.41 1.80
CA PRO A 312 2.81 7.12 1.55
C PRO A 312 2.39 6.08 2.58
N VAL A 313 2.23 4.82 2.15
CA VAL A 313 2.04 3.67 3.02
C VAL A 313 3.40 3.08 3.37
N ALA A 314 3.82 3.21 4.63
CA ALA A 314 5.10 2.70 5.10
C ALA A 314 4.95 1.37 5.84
N ALA A 315 5.87 0.45 5.60
CA ALA A 315 6.11 -0.73 6.41
C ALA A 315 7.59 -0.78 6.77
N ARG A 316 7.91 -0.71 8.06
CA ARG A 316 9.29 -0.51 8.55
C ARG A 316 9.88 -1.79 9.11
N SER A 317 11.21 -1.83 9.13
CA SER A 317 12.04 -2.76 9.92
C SER A 317 11.85 -4.25 9.60
N PHE A 318 11.91 -4.62 8.31
CA PHE A 318 12.04 -6.02 7.92
C PHE A 318 13.48 -6.49 8.01
N PRO A 319 13.77 -7.70 8.51
CA PRO A 319 15.12 -8.24 8.47
C PRO A 319 15.59 -8.34 7.02
N ALA A 320 16.81 -7.87 6.76
CA ALA A 320 17.35 -7.76 5.40
C ALA A 320 18.33 -8.87 5.03
N ALA A 321 18.69 -9.72 5.99
CA ALA A 321 19.69 -10.76 5.81
C ALA A 321 19.21 -12.10 6.35
N PHE A 322 19.78 -13.15 5.78
CA PHE A 322 19.76 -14.49 6.36
C PHE A 322 20.53 -14.49 7.69
N ALA A 323 20.15 -15.37 8.61
CA ALA A 323 20.87 -15.46 9.87
C ALA A 323 22.29 -15.96 9.60
N ARG A 324 23.26 -15.51 10.39
CA ARG A 324 24.59 -16.14 10.38
C ARG A 324 24.42 -17.57 10.90
N ALA A 325 24.99 -18.55 10.18
CA ALA A 325 25.02 -19.91 10.67
C ALA A 325 25.64 -19.94 12.07
N PRO A 326 25.08 -20.68 13.04
CA PRO A 326 25.81 -20.94 14.27
C PRO A 326 27.14 -21.55 13.88
N MET A 327 28.25 -21.05 14.43
CA MET A 327 29.55 -21.74 14.30
C MET A 327 29.33 -23.15 14.82
N MET A 328 29.09 -24.10 13.92
CA MET A 328 29.21 -25.50 14.26
C MET A 328 30.67 -25.65 14.64
N ALA A 329 30.93 -25.80 15.94
CA ALA A 329 32.21 -26.29 16.39
C ALA A 329 32.48 -27.52 15.52
N SER A 330 33.54 -27.45 14.70
CA SER A 330 33.93 -28.59 13.89
C SER A 330 33.92 -29.80 14.82
N PRO A 331 33.22 -30.90 14.49
CA PRO A 331 33.30 -32.07 15.33
C PRO A 331 34.79 -32.37 15.45
N VAL A 332 35.31 -32.30 16.68
CA VAL A 332 36.68 -32.70 16.95
C VAL A 332 36.68 -34.18 16.63
N ILE A 333 37.08 -34.52 15.40
CA ILE A 333 37.41 -35.88 15.03
C ILE A 333 38.62 -36.17 15.91
N LYS A 334 38.38 -36.79 17.08
CA LYS A 334 39.44 -37.37 17.89
C LYS A 334 40.17 -38.33 16.95
N LYS A 335 41.42 -37.98 16.60
CA LYS A 335 42.30 -38.77 15.73
C LYS A 335 42.50 -40.22 16.21
N ASP A 336 42.07 -40.54 17.43
CA ASP A 336 42.18 -41.86 18.04
C ASP A 336 41.23 -42.92 17.47
N LEU A 337 40.25 -42.57 16.63
CA LEU A 337 39.35 -43.55 16.00
C LEU A 337 39.73 -43.94 14.56
N LEU A 338 40.85 -43.44 14.03
CA LEU A 338 41.43 -43.88 12.75
C LEU A 338 42.67 -44.76 12.98
N ARG A 339 42.59 -45.75 13.87
CA ARG A 339 43.57 -46.84 13.89
C ARG A 339 43.13 -47.89 12.88
N ARG A 340 43.78 -47.92 11.70
CA ARG A 340 43.69 -49.05 10.77
C ARG A 340 44.09 -50.33 11.52
N PRO A 341 43.35 -51.45 11.40
CA PRO A 341 43.87 -52.74 11.86
C PRO A 341 45.08 -53.11 10.99
N SER A 342 46.24 -53.32 11.61
CA SER A 342 47.43 -53.84 10.91
C SER A 342 47.25 -55.33 10.69
N PHE A 343 47.14 -55.75 9.44
CA PHE A 343 47.30 -57.14 9.03
C PHE A 343 48.78 -57.38 8.78
N ASP A 344 49.52 -57.74 9.83
CA ASP A 344 50.83 -58.36 9.69
C ASP A 344 50.81 -59.66 10.51
N THR A 345 50.63 -60.77 9.83
CA THR A 345 51.16 -62.06 10.26
C THR A 345 52.49 -62.28 9.53
N PRO A 346 53.49 -62.81 10.23
CA PRO A 346 54.06 -64.06 9.75
C PRO A 346 54.15 -65.13 10.85
N THR A 347 53.69 -66.30 10.41
CA THR A 347 54.10 -67.68 10.63
C THR A 347 55.27 -68.02 11.59
N GLU A 348 55.08 -69.18 12.24
CA GLU A 348 56.05 -70.07 12.92
C GLU A 348 56.53 -69.65 14.32
N ALA A 349 56.80 -70.52 15.28
CA ALA A 349 56.46 -71.91 15.66
C ALA A 349 57.12 -72.10 17.05
N ILE A 350 56.84 -73.23 17.73
CA ILE A 350 57.59 -73.76 18.91
C ILE A 350 57.18 -73.07 20.23
N LYS A 351 56.58 -73.71 21.24
CA LYS A 351 56.68 -75.09 21.75
C LYS A 351 55.42 -75.48 22.52
#